data_AF-A0A4Q3VUE4-F1
#
_entry.id   AF-A0A4Q3VUE4-F1
#
_cell.length_a   1.000
_cell.length_b   1.000
_cell.length_c   1.000
_cell.angle_alpha   90.00
_cell.angle_beta   90.00
_cell.angle_gamma   90.00
#
_symmetry.space_group_name_H-M   'P 1'
#
loop_
_entity.id
_entity.type
_entity.pdbx_description
1 polymer ?
#
loop_
_entity_poly.entity_id
_entity_poly.type
_entity_poly.pdbx_seq_one_letter_code
_entity_poly.pdbx_strand_id
1 'polypeptide(L)'
;AAGMAQGNVDSSFWIQLGISTLLFVATVFFVLPFIIRWFFKKFDDSVSQYIFVLAIIFLSSFLAEAAGMEAVIGAFFAGLVLNSFIPHSSPLMNRIDFVGNALFIPFFLIGVGMLVDVKVLFQGWGPLKVAGVIVAVAIITKYLAAVLTRKVFKLTSTEGDMIFGLSTSRAAATLAIVLVGYNIITGETIDGKPIRLLNEDVLNGTMLLILISSSISSFIVEKASRKLMQEEEKDTDLPDPEQKILICLSTPENMGELVDFGLLLKPKKSATPVYALHVVSDEDSENGAQSGARRMLDNSVKRASATENTLIPLLRHDANVSNGIIYSTREQGITDLVFGMHQHASDKTILGNTIANVLRRNYETVYVYRHVQPLNTLKQMVLAVTPKAELEPGFSHWFKKVVNLAREGGLSIVMYANAATTAELKHLQSFLKEQPEISYKHFSNWDDFLVFTGVVKQNDLFTIVSSRKSHISYHAGQEKLPYYLANYFSGHSILVIYPRQLEYGLNMEAIQTSDSSLADTINESVQVTGGLFRKIFGRKK
;
A
#
# COMPACT_ATOMS: atom_id res chain seq x y z
N ALA A 1 2.25 -10.33 36.38
CA ALA A 1 1.56 -9.96 37.65
C ALA A 1 0.74 -11.13 38.21
N ALA A 2 -0.12 -11.79 37.43
CA ALA A 2 -0.86 -12.98 37.88
C ALA A 2 0.03 -14.14 38.37
N GLY A 3 1.17 -14.39 37.72
CA GLY A 3 2.15 -15.40 38.19
C GLY A 3 2.88 -15.03 39.50
N MET A 4 2.94 -13.74 39.87
CA MET A 4 3.58 -13.30 41.13
C MET A 4 2.70 -13.60 42.35
N ALA A 5 1.39 -13.75 42.17
CA ALA A 5 0.45 -14.09 43.24
C ALA A 5 0.42 -15.60 43.57
N GLN A 6 1.04 -16.45 42.75
CA GLN A 6 1.09 -17.92 42.96
C GLN A 6 2.42 -18.41 43.60
N GLY A 7 3.30 -17.51 44.02
CA GLY A 7 4.34 -17.83 45.01
C GLY A 7 5.67 -18.42 44.50
N ASN A 8 5.88 -18.64 43.20
CA ASN A 8 7.18 -19.10 42.66
C ASN A 8 7.66 -18.22 41.51
N VAL A 9 8.22 -17.05 41.83
CA VAL A 9 8.88 -16.16 40.86
C VAL A 9 10.39 -16.42 40.90
N ASP A 10 10.79 -17.65 40.60
CA ASP A 10 12.21 -18.02 40.51
C ASP A 10 12.86 -17.48 39.23
N SER A 11 14.19 -17.42 39.20
CA SER A 11 14.95 -17.08 37.99
C SER A 11 14.59 -18.01 36.81
N SER A 12 14.19 -19.25 37.10
CA SER A 12 13.70 -20.21 36.10
C SER A 12 12.42 -19.76 35.39
N PHE A 13 11.48 -19.14 36.11
CA PHE A 13 10.23 -18.62 35.53
C PHE A 13 10.51 -17.50 34.52
N TRP A 14 11.38 -16.55 34.88
CA TRP A 14 11.75 -15.46 33.97
C TRP A 14 12.49 -15.94 32.73
N ILE A 15 13.37 -16.93 32.89
CA ILE A 15 14.07 -17.56 31.77
C ILE A 15 13.07 -18.30 30.87
N GLN A 16 12.17 -19.10 31.44
CA GLN A 16 11.15 -19.83 30.69
C GLN A 16 10.23 -18.87 29.93
N LEU A 17 9.74 -17.82 30.57
CA LEU A 17 8.87 -16.81 29.96
C LEU A 17 9.61 -16.04 28.85
N GLY A 18 10.87 -15.69 29.07
CA GLY A 18 11.70 -15.03 28.06
C GLY A 18 11.90 -15.90 26.82
N ILE A 19 12.24 -17.18 27.03
CA ILE A 19 12.45 -18.14 25.95
C ILE A 19 11.14 -18.44 25.20
N SER A 20 10.03 -18.66 25.92
CA SER A 20 8.72 -18.92 25.28
C SER A 20 8.26 -17.73 24.44
N THR A 21 8.43 -16.50 24.96
CA THR A 21 8.12 -15.26 24.26
C THR A 21 8.99 -15.11 23.01
N LEU A 22 10.30 -15.32 23.13
CA LEU A 22 11.23 -15.23 22.00
C LEU A 22 10.87 -16.26 20.91
N LEU A 23 10.62 -17.51 21.31
CA LEU A 23 10.26 -18.60 20.40
C LEU A 23 8.94 -18.32 19.70
N PHE A 24 7.95 -17.80 20.41
CA PHE A 24 6.68 -17.39 19.84
C PHE A 24 6.87 -16.28 18.80
N VAL A 25 7.55 -15.18 19.16
CA VAL A 25 7.81 -14.06 18.24
C VAL A 25 8.57 -14.55 17.01
N ALA A 26 9.62 -15.36 17.19
CA ALA A 26 10.35 -15.95 16.07
C ALA A 26 9.45 -16.82 15.19
N THR A 27 8.58 -17.63 15.77
CA THR A 27 7.63 -18.47 15.00
C THR A 27 6.69 -17.60 14.17
N VAL A 28 6.11 -16.55 14.75
CA VAL A 28 5.20 -15.64 14.05
C VAL A 28 5.90 -14.89 12.91
N PHE A 29 7.12 -14.40 13.12
CA PHE A 29 7.83 -13.60 12.10
C PHE A 29 8.60 -14.43 11.05
N PHE A 30 8.96 -15.68 11.33
CA PHE A 30 9.73 -16.51 10.37
C PHE A 30 8.92 -17.66 9.76
N VAL A 31 8.02 -18.31 10.52
CA VAL A 31 7.26 -19.48 10.03
C VAL A 31 5.95 -19.05 9.38
N LEU A 32 5.20 -18.15 10.03
CA LEU A 32 3.90 -17.69 9.54
C LEU A 32 3.96 -17.10 8.11
N PRO A 33 4.93 -16.25 7.73
CA PRO A 33 5.00 -15.69 6.38
C PRO A 33 5.21 -16.77 5.30
N PHE A 34 5.85 -17.89 5.64
CA PHE A 34 6.00 -19.01 4.71
C PHE A 34 4.67 -19.71 4.46
N ILE A 35 3.91 -19.97 5.53
CA ILE A 35 2.57 -20.59 5.45
C ILE A 35 1.60 -19.67 4.70
N ILE A 36 1.58 -18.37 5.05
CA ILE A 36 0.73 -17.37 4.42
C ILE A 36 1.03 -17.28 2.93
N ARG A 37 2.31 -17.16 2.56
CA ARG A 37 2.72 -17.12 1.15
C ARG A 37 2.31 -18.38 0.39
N TRP A 38 2.53 -19.56 0.99
CA TRP A 38 2.15 -20.82 0.37
C TRP A 38 0.64 -20.89 0.11
N PHE A 39 -0.18 -20.46 1.08
CA PHE A 39 -1.62 -20.46 0.95
C PHE A 39 -2.10 -19.51 -0.16
N PHE A 40 -1.64 -18.25 -0.15
CA PHE A 40 -2.04 -17.26 -1.17
C PHE A 40 -1.60 -17.64 -2.59
N LYS A 41 -0.49 -18.38 -2.75
CA LYS A 41 -0.11 -18.92 -4.07
C LYS A 41 -1.04 -20.01 -4.59
N LYS A 42 -1.74 -20.72 -3.71
CA LYS A 42 -2.56 -21.89 -4.06
C LYS A 42 -4.05 -21.58 -4.15
N PHE A 43 -4.52 -20.58 -3.40
CA PHE A 43 -5.94 -20.24 -3.29
C PHE A 43 -6.19 -18.76 -3.62
N ASP A 44 -6.87 -18.52 -4.75
CA ASP A 44 -7.33 -17.18 -5.19
C ASP A 44 -8.76 -16.84 -4.72
N ASP A 45 -9.47 -17.79 -4.10
CA ASP A 45 -10.84 -17.53 -3.64
C ASP A 45 -10.86 -16.61 -2.41
N SER A 46 -11.52 -15.44 -2.55
CA SER A 46 -11.63 -14.43 -1.50
C SER A 46 -12.28 -14.93 -0.20
N VAL A 47 -13.18 -15.92 -0.27
CA VAL A 47 -13.81 -16.49 0.94
C VAL A 47 -12.83 -17.38 1.68
N SER A 48 -12.16 -18.26 0.96
CA SER A 48 -11.11 -19.14 1.49
C SER A 48 -9.96 -18.35 2.11
N GLN A 49 -9.53 -17.27 1.44
CA GLN A 49 -8.52 -16.34 1.97
C GLN A 49 -8.98 -15.66 3.27
N TYR A 50 -10.23 -15.22 3.35
CA TYR A 50 -10.79 -14.63 4.57
C TYR A 50 -10.83 -15.62 5.74
N ILE A 51 -11.29 -16.85 5.49
CA ILE A 51 -11.29 -17.92 6.50
C ILE A 51 -9.86 -18.21 6.97
N PHE A 52 -8.90 -18.26 6.05
CA PHE A 52 -7.49 -18.47 6.37
C PHE A 52 -6.92 -17.34 7.24
N VAL A 53 -7.24 -16.07 6.93
CA VAL A 53 -6.85 -14.92 7.75
C VAL A 53 -7.36 -15.08 9.19
N LEU A 54 -8.64 -15.42 9.37
CA LEU A 54 -9.21 -15.66 10.70
C LEU A 54 -8.50 -16.82 11.41
N ALA A 55 -8.26 -17.94 10.70
CA ALA A 55 -7.58 -19.10 11.26
C ALA A 55 -6.16 -18.75 11.76
N ILE A 56 -5.42 -17.95 10.99
CA ILE A 56 -4.07 -17.50 11.36
C ILE A 56 -4.10 -16.57 12.58
N ILE A 57 -5.08 -15.66 12.66
CA ILE A 57 -5.26 -14.77 13.81
C ILE A 57 -5.57 -15.60 15.06
N PHE A 58 -6.54 -16.51 15.00
CA PHE A 58 -6.89 -17.37 16.14
C PHE A 58 -5.75 -18.31 16.56
N LEU A 59 -5.05 -18.91 15.59
CA LEU A 59 -3.88 -19.75 15.86
C LEU A 59 -2.78 -18.95 16.56
N SER A 60 -2.51 -17.73 16.12
CA SER A 60 -1.48 -16.88 16.72
C SER A 60 -1.88 -16.40 18.11
N SER A 61 -3.15 -16.10 18.34
CA SER A 61 -3.70 -15.83 19.68
C SER A 61 -3.52 -17.01 20.63
N PHE A 62 -3.85 -18.22 20.17
CA PHE A 62 -3.65 -19.45 20.94
C PHE A 62 -2.18 -19.70 21.26
N LEU A 63 -1.29 -19.52 20.28
CA LEU A 63 0.16 -19.66 20.49
C LEU A 63 0.72 -18.61 21.47
N ALA A 64 0.16 -17.39 21.48
CA ALA A 64 0.53 -16.36 22.45
C ALA A 64 0.14 -16.77 23.88
N GLU A 65 -1.09 -17.28 24.08
CA GLU A 65 -1.54 -17.81 25.38
C GLU A 65 -0.68 -18.98 25.84
N ALA A 66 -0.35 -19.92 24.93
CA ALA A 66 0.55 -21.03 25.22
C ALA A 66 1.96 -20.58 25.62
N ALA A 67 2.42 -19.42 25.12
CA ALA A 67 3.69 -18.81 25.49
C ALA A 67 3.64 -18.00 26.80
N GLY A 68 2.47 -17.87 27.43
CA GLY A 68 2.25 -17.10 28.66
C GLY A 68 1.96 -15.61 28.42
N MET A 69 1.59 -15.23 27.21
CA MET A 69 1.20 -13.86 26.83
C MET A 69 -0.30 -13.73 26.62
N GLU A 70 -0.80 -12.49 26.57
CA GLU A 70 -2.20 -12.25 26.24
C GLU A 70 -2.50 -12.58 24.77
N ALA A 71 -3.63 -13.22 24.49
CA ALA A 71 -4.10 -13.53 23.14
C ALA A 71 -4.10 -12.33 22.19
N VAL A 72 -4.41 -11.13 22.69
CA VAL A 72 -4.44 -9.89 21.90
C VAL A 72 -3.07 -9.60 21.26
N ILE A 73 -1.97 -9.91 21.94
CA ILE A 73 -0.61 -9.74 21.41
C ILE A 73 -0.39 -10.67 20.21
N GLY A 74 -0.91 -11.90 20.27
CA GLY A 74 -0.79 -12.85 19.18
C GLY A 74 -1.60 -12.47 17.95
N ALA A 75 -2.84 -12.04 18.13
CA ALA A 75 -3.66 -11.47 17.05
C ALA A 75 -2.97 -10.26 16.39
N PHE A 76 -2.37 -9.37 17.21
CA PHE A 76 -1.68 -8.18 16.72
C PHE A 76 -0.47 -8.52 15.85
N PHE A 77 0.42 -9.41 16.30
CA PHE A 77 1.58 -9.81 15.48
C PHE A 77 1.18 -10.56 14.21
N ALA A 78 0.15 -11.40 14.26
CA ALA A 78 -0.39 -12.04 13.07
C ALA A 78 -0.89 -11.01 12.05
N GLY A 79 -1.64 -10.00 12.52
CA GLY A 79 -2.11 -8.89 11.69
C GLY A 79 -0.97 -8.10 11.05
N LEU A 80 0.10 -7.81 11.79
CA LEU A 80 1.29 -7.14 11.24
C LEU A 80 1.95 -7.94 10.12
N VAL A 81 2.09 -9.26 10.29
CA VAL A 81 2.67 -10.12 9.26
C VAL A 81 1.74 -10.19 8.04
N LEU A 82 0.44 -10.39 8.25
CA LEU A 82 -0.58 -10.47 7.20
C LEU A 82 -0.69 -9.18 6.37
N ASN A 83 -0.48 -8.01 6.98
CA ASN A 83 -0.57 -6.71 6.28
C ASN A 83 0.32 -6.67 5.01
N SER A 84 1.49 -7.29 5.04
CA SER A 84 2.39 -7.37 3.88
C SER A 84 1.89 -8.25 2.73
N PHE A 85 0.91 -9.13 2.97
CA PHE A 85 0.36 -10.06 1.99
C PHE A 85 -1.04 -9.68 1.51
N ILE A 86 -1.66 -8.65 2.07
CA ILE A 86 -3.03 -8.26 1.74
C ILE A 86 -2.98 -6.82 1.21
N PRO A 87 -2.96 -6.62 -0.13
CA PRO A 87 -2.98 -5.28 -0.71
C PRO A 87 -4.22 -4.51 -0.26
N HIS A 88 -4.08 -3.21 -0.05
CA HIS A 88 -5.19 -2.38 0.43
C HIS A 88 -6.36 -2.33 -0.56
N SER A 89 -6.06 -2.37 -1.87
CA SER A 89 -7.05 -2.42 -2.93
C SER A 89 -7.55 -3.85 -3.24
N SER A 90 -7.30 -4.83 -2.38
CA SER A 90 -7.73 -6.22 -2.61
C SER A 90 -9.16 -6.48 -2.11
N PRO A 91 -9.90 -7.43 -2.72
CA PRO A 91 -11.23 -7.83 -2.23
C PRO A 91 -11.20 -8.38 -0.80
N LEU A 92 -10.08 -9.01 -0.42
CA LEU A 92 -9.87 -9.53 0.92
C LEU A 92 -9.81 -8.42 1.97
N MET A 93 -9.11 -7.32 1.69
CA MET A 93 -9.05 -6.17 2.59
C MET A 93 -10.44 -5.59 2.83
N ASN A 94 -11.23 -5.40 1.77
CA ASN A 94 -12.59 -4.88 1.90
C ASN A 94 -13.48 -5.77 2.80
N ARG A 95 -13.35 -7.10 2.70
CA ARG A 95 -14.06 -8.02 3.60
C ARG A 95 -13.60 -7.89 5.05
N ILE A 96 -12.29 -7.75 5.27
CA ILE A 96 -11.72 -7.53 6.60
C ILE A 96 -12.23 -6.22 7.19
N ASP A 97 -12.22 -5.14 6.41
CA ASP A 97 -12.70 -3.82 6.84
C ASP A 97 -14.20 -3.85 7.12
N PHE A 98 -15.01 -4.45 6.24
CA PHE A 98 -16.44 -4.59 6.46
C PHE A 98 -16.73 -5.34 7.76
N VAL A 99 -16.16 -6.53 7.95
CA VAL A 99 -16.45 -7.34 9.15
C VAL A 99 -15.85 -6.70 10.41
N GLY A 100 -14.66 -6.12 10.30
CA GLY A 100 -14.01 -5.38 11.39
C GLY A 100 -14.84 -4.19 11.85
N ASN A 101 -15.21 -3.31 10.91
CA ASN A 101 -15.91 -2.06 11.20
C ASN A 101 -17.39 -2.27 11.53
N ALA A 102 -18.08 -3.22 10.88
CA ALA A 102 -19.50 -3.46 11.09
C ALA A 102 -19.80 -4.35 12.30
N LEU A 103 -18.91 -5.32 12.61
CA LEU A 103 -19.12 -6.29 13.69
C LEU A 103 -18.09 -6.15 14.80
N PHE A 104 -16.83 -6.52 14.58
CA PHE A 104 -15.89 -6.71 15.69
C PHE A 104 -15.64 -5.44 16.50
N ILE A 105 -15.42 -4.29 15.86
CA ILE A 105 -15.15 -3.02 16.54
C ILE A 105 -16.36 -2.57 17.37
N PRO A 106 -17.59 -2.46 16.80
CA PRO A 106 -18.77 -2.12 17.60
C PRO A 106 -19.04 -3.07 18.77
N PHE A 107 -19.02 -4.40 18.54
CA PHE A 107 -19.27 -5.38 19.61
C PHE A 107 -18.21 -5.30 20.71
N PHE A 108 -16.95 -5.11 20.34
CA PHE A 108 -15.86 -4.90 21.30
C PHE A 108 -16.05 -3.62 22.13
N LEU A 109 -16.39 -2.50 21.48
CA LEU A 109 -16.64 -1.23 22.17
C LEU A 109 -17.85 -1.31 23.11
N ILE A 110 -18.92 -2.00 22.71
CA ILE A 110 -20.08 -2.26 23.57
C ILE A 110 -19.66 -3.13 24.76
N GLY A 111 -18.92 -4.21 24.53
CA GLY A 111 -18.45 -5.11 25.59
C GLY A 111 -17.58 -4.41 26.62
N VAL A 112 -16.63 -3.57 26.19
CA VAL A 112 -15.82 -2.73 27.09
C VAL A 112 -16.68 -1.68 27.78
N GLY A 113 -17.62 -1.05 27.07
CA GLY A 113 -18.53 -0.05 27.63
C GLY A 113 -19.45 -0.61 28.71
N MET A 114 -19.91 -1.86 28.57
CA MET A 114 -20.73 -2.54 29.57
C MET A 114 -19.99 -2.82 30.89
N LEU A 115 -18.66 -2.84 30.88
CA LEU A 115 -17.86 -3.01 32.10
C LEU A 115 -17.76 -1.71 32.91
N VAL A 116 -18.13 -0.56 32.35
CA VAL A 116 -18.09 0.75 33.02
C VAL A 116 -19.32 0.94 33.91
N ASP A 117 -19.14 0.93 35.23
CA ASP A 117 -20.21 1.28 36.17
C ASP A 117 -20.21 2.78 36.50
N VAL A 118 -21.14 3.52 35.86
CA VAL A 118 -21.32 4.96 36.05
C VAL A 118 -21.83 5.29 37.46
N LYS A 119 -22.47 4.35 38.16
CA LYS A 119 -23.03 4.59 39.50
C LYS A 119 -21.95 4.90 40.53
N VAL A 120 -20.73 4.41 40.34
CA VAL A 120 -19.62 4.64 41.26
C VAL A 120 -19.16 6.10 41.28
N LEU A 121 -19.42 6.86 40.21
CA LEU A 121 -19.17 8.31 40.19
C LEU A 121 -20.04 9.08 41.19
N PHE A 122 -21.12 8.47 41.68
CA PHE A 122 -22.06 9.05 42.63
C PHE A 122 -21.93 8.49 44.05
N GLN A 123 -20.99 7.56 44.30
CA GLN A 123 -20.84 6.88 45.60
C GLN A 123 -19.89 7.59 46.59
N GLY A 124 -19.23 8.70 46.20
CA GLY A 124 -18.44 9.54 47.10
C GLY A 124 -17.30 10.31 46.43
N TRP A 125 -16.60 11.15 47.20
CA TRP A 125 -15.48 11.98 46.71
C TRP A 125 -14.16 11.21 46.52
N GLY A 126 -14.03 10.03 47.12
CA GLY A 126 -12.83 9.17 47.03
C GLY A 126 -12.51 8.72 45.60
N PRO A 127 -13.42 7.99 44.93
CA PRO A 127 -13.24 7.55 43.55
C PRO A 127 -12.95 8.72 42.59
N LEU A 128 -13.65 9.84 42.75
CA LEU A 128 -13.50 11.00 41.87
C LEU A 128 -12.12 11.67 42.02
N LYS A 129 -11.58 11.73 43.25
CA LYS A 129 -10.22 12.24 43.49
C LYS A 129 -9.17 11.33 42.85
N VAL A 130 -9.28 10.02 43.04
CA VAL A 130 -8.35 9.04 42.44
C VAL A 130 -8.42 9.12 40.92
N ALA A 131 -9.62 9.16 40.35
CA ALA A 131 -9.84 9.30 38.93
C ALA A 131 -9.24 10.61 38.37
N GLY A 132 -9.48 11.74 39.03
CA GLY A 132 -8.94 13.04 38.62
C GLY A 132 -7.41 13.06 38.59
N VAL A 133 -6.76 12.46 39.59
CA VAL A 133 -5.28 12.34 39.62
C VAL A 133 -4.79 11.45 38.48
N ILE A 134 -5.39 10.26 38.30
CA ILE A 134 -4.99 9.32 37.24
C ILE A 134 -5.16 9.95 35.85
N VAL A 135 -6.28 10.65 35.61
CA VAL A 135 -6.56 11.35 34.35
C VAL A 135 -5.56 12.48 34.10
N ALA A 136 -5.33 13.34 35.09
CA ALA A 136 -4.41 14.46 34.95
C ALA A 136 -2.99 13.96 34.64
N VAL A 137 -2.48 13.01 35.42
CA VAL A 137 -1.15 12.42 35.20
C VAL A 137 -1.10 11.75 33.82
N ALA A 138 -2.10 10.95 33.47
CA ALA A 138 -2.16 10.27 32.17
C ALA A 138 -2.06 11.22 30.97
N ILE A 139 -2.84 12.30 30.99
CA ILE A 139 -2.89 13.30 29.92
C ILE A 139 -1.58 14.09 29.87
N ILE A 140 -1.10 14.58 31.02
CA ILE A 140 0.13 15.39 31.09
C ILE A 140 1.34 14.59 30.61
N THR A 141 1.49 13.35 31.06
CA THR A 141 2.61 12.49 30.62
C THR A 141 2.56 12.24 29.12
N LYS A 142 1.37 11.99 28.54
CA LYS A 142 1.21 11.77 27.10
C LYS A 142 1.45 13.04 26.28
N TYR A 143 1.00 14.19 26.78
CA TYR A 143 1.26 15.48 26.16
C TYR A 143 2.76 15.80 26.12
N LEU A 144 3.46 15.63 27.26
CA LEU A 144 4.91 15.81 27.33
C LEU A 144 5.66 14.87 26.38
N ALA A 145 5.25 13.61 26.31
CA ALA A 145 5.82 12.65 25.36
C ALA A 145 5.61 13.10 23.91
N ALA A 146 4.41 13.56 23.54
CA ALA A 146 4.13 14.06 22.19
C ALA A 146 4.96 15.31 21.84
N VAL A 147 5.11 16.25 22.77
CA VAL A 147 5.96 17.44 22.59
C VAL A 147 7.43 17.06 22.41
N LEU A 148 7.92 16.09 23.19
CA LEU A 148 9.28 15.58 23.07
C LEU A 148 9.50 14.91 21.71
N THR A 149 8.62 13.99 21.31
CA THR A 149 8.66 13.31 20.01
C THR A 149 8.63 14.32 18.87
N ARG A 150 7.74 15.32 18.93
CA ARG A 150 7.68 16.41 17.95
C ARG A 150 9.01 17.13 17.81
N LYS A 151 9.69 17.45 18.92
CA LYS A 151 10.99 18.14 18.89
C LYS A 151 12.11 17.25 18.34
N VAL A 152 12.16 15.98 18.75
CA VAL A 152 13.21 15.03 18.34
C VAL A 152 13.13 14.73 16.85
N PHE A 153 11.92 14.48 16.33
CA PHE A 153 11.69 14.12 14.94
C PHE A 153 11.38 15.32 14.01
N LYS A 154 11.45 16.55 14.54
CA LYS A 154 11.18 17.80 13.80
C LYS A 154 9.81 17.82 13.09
N LEU A 155 8.79 17.27 13.75
CA LEU A 155 7.45 17.17 13.21
C LEU A 155 6.70 18.53 13.29
N THR A 156 5.73 18.70 12.41
CA THR A 156 4.82 19.85 12.40
C THR A 156 3.96 19.88 13.67
N SER A 157 3.33 21.03 13.94
CA SER A 157 2.41 21.12 15.08
C SER A 157 1.21 20.20 14.92
N THR A 158 0.70 20.06 13.69
CA THR A 158 -0.45 19.22 13.39
C THR A 158 -0.12 17.73 13.59
N GLU A 159 1.07 17.30 13.17
CA GLU A 159 1.57 15.93 13.40
C GLU A 159 1.78 15.64 14.89
N GLY A 160 2.29 16.61 15.65
CA GLY A 160 2.41 16.50 17.11
C GLY A 160 1.07 16.33 17.82
N ASP A 161 0.06 17.09 17.41
CA ASP A 161 -1.32 16.97 17.93
C ASP A 161 -1.92 15.60 17.58
N MET A 162 -1.67 15.08 16.38
CA MET A 162 -2.07 13.74 15.97
C MET A 162 -1.45 12.65 16.86
N ILE A 163 -0.14 12.73 17.12
CA ILE A 163 0.56 11.80 18.03
C ILE A 163 -0.02 11.87 19.44
N PHE A 164 -0.28 13.07 19.94
CA PHE A 164 -0.90 13.24 21.25
C PHE A 164 -2.29 12.60 21.31
N GLY A 165 -3.14 12.87 20.33
CA GLY A 165 -4.47 12.27 20.21
C GLY A 165 -4.40 10.74 20.21
N LEU A 166 -3.73 10.16 19.20
CA LEU A 166 -3.63 8.71 19.03
C LEU A 166 -3.02 7.97 20.24
N SER A 167 -2.07 8.60 20.93
CA SER A 167 -1.41 7.98 22.10
C SER A 167 -2.18 8.15 23.42
N THR A 168 -3.17 9.04 23.46
CA THR A 168 -3.98 9.33 24.65
C THR A 168 -5.12 8.33 24.80
N SER A 169 -5.72 7.85 23.70
CA SER A 169 -6.78 6.85 23.75
C SER A 169 -6.35 5.57 24.47
N ARG A 170 -7.20 5.08 25.37
CA ARG A 170 -7.00 3.83 26.12
C ARG A 170 -8.26 2.98 25.98
N ALA A 171 -8.10 1.66 25.94
CA ALA A 171 -9.21 0.72 25.77
C ALA A 171 -8.93 -0.60 26.53
N ALA A 172 -9.27 -1.75 25.93
CA ALA A 172 -9.33 -3.04 26.62
C ALA A 172 -8.04 -3.48 27.31
N ALA A 173 -6.86 -3.21 26.75
CA ALA A 173 -5.60 -3.61 27.40
C ALA A 173 -5.43 -2.96 28.79
N THR A 174 -5.82 -1.69 28.93
CA THR A 174 -5.79 -1.01 30.25
C THR A 174 -6.78 -1.65 31.21
N LEU A 175 -7.99 -1.97 30.73
CA LEU A 175 -9.02 -2.63 31.55
C LEU A 175 -8.59 -4.02 32.00
N ALA A 176 -7.99 -4.83 31.12
CA ALA A 176 -7.49 -6.17 31.43
C ALA A 176 -6.44 -6.13 32.54
N ILE A 177 -5.45 -5.24 32.42
CA ILE A 177 -4.41 -5.04 33.44
C ILE A 177 -5.04 -4.67 34.80
N VAL A 178 -6.00 -3.74 34.79
CA VAL A 178 -6.63 -3.28 36.04
C VAL A 178 -7.57 -4.33 36.63
N LEU A 179 -8.28 -5.12 35.80
CA LEU A 179 -9.12 -6.22 36.27
C LEU A 179 -8.28 -7.35 36.87
N VAL A 180 -7.14 -7.69 36.25
CA VAL A 180 -6.18 -8.65 36.82
C VAL A 180 -5.65 -8.12 38.16
N GLY A 181 -5.25 -6.86 38.23
CA GLY A 181 -4.80 -6.24 39.47
C GLY A 181 -5.89 -6.18 40.55
N TYR A 182 -7.14 -5.98 40.16
CA TYR A 182 -8.29 -6.00 41.08
C TYR A 182 -8.59 -7.41 41.61
N ASN A 183 -8.44 -8.44 40.77
CA ASN A 183 -8.71 -9.83 41.16
C ASN A 183 -7.60 -10.46 42.01
N ILE A 184 -6.42 -9.83 42.12
CA ILE A 184 -5.35 -10.29 43.00
C ILE A 184 -5.64 -9.85 44.44
N ILE A 185 -5.85 -10.82 45.33
CA ILE A 185 -6.04 -10.60 46.78
C ILE A 185 -4.70 -10.77 47.47
N THR A 186 -4.22 -9.70 48.11
CA THR A 186 -2.90 -9.63 48.77
C THR A 186 -2.99 -9.98 50.27
N GLY A 187 -4.18 -9.93 50.85
CA GLY A 187 -4.45 -10.30 52.25
C GLY A 187 -5.92 -10.11 52.61
N GLU A 188 -6.29 -10.37 53.85
CA GLU A 188 -7.63 -10.09 54.39
C GLU A 188 -7.54 -9.10 55.56
N THR A 189 -8.46 -8.14 55.61
CA THR A 189 -8.58 -7.21 56.74
C THR A 189 -9.12 -7.94 57.98
N ILE A 190 -8.96 -7.33 59.15
CA ILE A 190 -9.46 -7.86 60.44
C ILE A 190 -10.99 -8.13 60.40
N ASP A 191 -11.73 -7.41 59.54
CA ASP A 191 -13.17 -7.56 59.29
C ASP A 191 -13.52 -8.62 58.21
N GLY A 192 -12.56 -9.43 57.75
CA GLY A 192 -12.75 -10.47 56.74
C GLY A 192 -12.96 -9.96 55.30
N LYS A 193 -12.64 -8.68 55.03
CA LYS A 193 -12.71 -8.11 53.67
C LYS A 193 -11.40 -8.40 52.90
N PRO A 194 -11.45 -8.80 51.63
CA PRO A 194 -10.24 -9.02 50.84
C PRO A 194 -9.53 -7.69 50.54
N ILE A 195 -8.25 -7.59 50.90
CA ILE A 195 -7.35 -6.51 50.52
C ILE A 195 -6.82 -6.84 49.12
N ARG A 196 -7.41 -6.20 48.11
CA ARG A 196 -7.02 -6.35 46.71
C ARG A 196 -5.78 -5.51 46.38
N LEU A 197 -4.97 -5.96 45.42
CA LEU A 197 -3.80 -5.21 44.93
C LEU A 197 -4.24 -3.85 44.33
N LEU A 198 -5.34 -3.83 43.59
CA LEU A 198 -6.01 -2.59 43.18
C LEU A 198 -7.40 -2.51 43.84
N ASN A 199 -7.68 -1.38 44.48
CA ASN A 199 -8.98 -1.14 45.12
C ASN A 199 -10.07 -0.77 44.10
N GLU A 200 -11.33 -0.78 44.56
CA GLU A 200 -12.49 -0.41 43.74
C GLU A 200 -12.37 1.01 43.19
N ASP A 201 -11.82 1.95 43.95
CA ASP A 201 -11.61 3.33 43.49
C ASP A 201 -10.66 3.42 42.29
N VAL A 202 -9.60 2.62 42.24
CA VAL A 202 -8.66 2.59 41.10
C VAL A 202 -9.29 1.92 39.88
N LEU A 203 -10.08 0.86 40.08
CA LEU A 203 -10.83 0.22 39.00
C LEU A 203 -11.78 1.23 38.34
N ASN A 204 -12.60 1.90 39.14
CA ASN A 204 -13.57 2.88 38.66
C ASN A 204 -12.92 4.15 38.12
N GLY A 205 -11.83 4.61 38.75
CA GLY A 205 -11.04 5.73 38.25
C GLY A 205 -10.37 5.43 36.90
N THR A 206 -9.98 4.18 36.67
CA THR A 206 -9.45 3.74 35.37
C THR A 206 -10.55 3.71 34.30
N MET A 207 -11.78 3.30 34.65
CA MET A 207 -12.91 3.36 33.72
C MET A 207 -13.23 4.79 33.30
N LEU A 208 -13.23 5.74 34.24
CA LEU A 208 -13.38 7.17 33.94
C LEU A 208 -12.24 7.68 33.04
N LEU A 209 -11.00 7.27 33.34
CA LEU A 209 -9.84 7.58 32.51
C LEU A 209 -10.02 7.09 31.08
N ILE A 210 -10.50 5.85 30.87
CA ILE A 210 -10.78 5.31 29.54
C ILE A 210 -11.77 6.23 28.81
N LEU A 211 -12.92 6.54 29.43
CA LEU A 211 -13.95 7.39 28.84
C LEU A 211 -13.43 8.79 28.48
N ILE A 212 -12.78 9.48 29.42
CA ILE A 212 -12.27 10.84 29.21
C ILE A 212 -11.15 10.84 28.17
N SER A 213 -10.20 9.90 28.26
CA SER A 213 -9.06 9.83 27.35
C SER A 213 -9.47 9.52 25.92
N SER A 214 -10.41 8.60 25.70
CA SER A 214 -10.96 8.30 24.38
C SER A 214 -11.75 9.48 23.82
N SER A 215 -12.51 10.21 24.65
CA SER A 215 -13.25 11.41 24.22
C SER A 215 -12.30 12.52 23.77
N ILE A 216 -11.30 12.86 24.61
CA ILE A 216 -10.27 13.87 24.29
C ILE A 216 -9.51 13.48 23.02
N SER A 217 -9.10 12.20 22.93
CA SER A 217 -8.43 11.66 21.76
C SER A 217 -9.25 11.88 20.49
N SER A 218 -10.54 11.52 20.50
CA SER A 218 -11.41 11.62 19.32
C SER A 218 -11.47 13.05 18.77
N PHE A 219 -11.67 14.05 19.62
CA PHE A 219 -11.71 15.45 19.20
C PHE A 219 -10.37 15.96 18.65
N ILE A 220 -9.27 15.59 19.29
CA ILE A 220 -7.93 16.03 18.87
C ILE A 220 -7.55 15.37 17.54
N VAL A 221 -7.77 14.05 17.41
CA VAL A 221 -7.50 13.30 16.17
C VAL A 221 -8.35 13.83 15.03
N GLU A 222 -9.64 14.11 15.25
CA GLU A 222 -10.50 14.67 14.20
C GLU A 222 -9.96 16.04 13.71
N LYS A 223 -9.64 16.95 14.64
CA LYS A 223 -9.12 18.28 14.31
C LYS A 223 -7.76 18.19 13.59
N ALA A 224 -6.86 17.35 14.09
CA ALA A 224 -5.55 17.13 13.48
C ALA A 224 -5.68 16.49 12.09
N SER A 225 -6.53 15.47 11.95
CA SER A 225 -6.78 14.79 10.67
C SER A 225 -7.30 15.75 9.62
N ARG A 226 -8.32 16.57 9.93
CA ARG A 226 -8.87 17.56 8.98
C ARG A 226 -7.80 18.55 8.52
N LYS A 227 -6.93 18.99 9.43
CA LYS A 227 -5.87 19.95 9.11
C LYS A 227 -4.73 19.32 8.30
N LEU A 228 -4.34 18.08 8.60
CA LEU A 228 -3.37 17.33 7.79
C LEU A 228 -3.88 17.08 6.38
N MET A 229 -5.16 16.73 6.21
CA MET A 229 -5.77 16.55 4.89
C MET A 229 -5.70 17.84 4.05
N GLN A 230 -5.98 19.00 4.65
CA GLN A 230 -5.88 20.29 3.96
C GLN A 230 -4.43 20.69 3.63
N GLU A 231 -3.48 20.36 4.50
CA GLU A 231 -2.05 20.58 4.26
C GLU A 231 -1.53 19.66 3.13
N GLU A 232 -2.02 18.41 3.06
CA GLU A 232 -1.74 17.49 1.94
C GLU A 232 -2.34 17.96 0.62
N GLU A 233 -3.60 18.40 0.61
CA GLU A 233 -4.27 18.86 -0.61
C GLU A 233 -3.53 20.03 -1.27
N LYS A 234 -3.02 20.97 -0.47
CA LYS A 234 -2.25 22.14 -0.95
C LYS A 234 -0.89 21.78 -1.56
N ASP A 235 -0.27 20.69 -1.12
CA ASP A 235 0.98 20.19 -1.72
C ASP A 235 0.73 19.40 -3.03
N THR A 236 -0.52 19.06 -3.33
CA THR A 236 -0.95 18.35 -4.55
C THR A 236 -1.58 19.26 -5.62
N ASP A 237 -1.29 20.57 -5.61
CA ASP A 237 -1.85 21.59 -6.54
C ASP A 237 -1.54 21.39 -8.05
N LEU A 238 -1.06 20.22 -8.45
CA LEU A 238 -1.17 19.72 -9.82
C LEU A 238 -1.96 18.41 -9.77
N PRO A 239 -3.27 18.39 -10.09
CA PRO A 239 -3.92 17.15 -10.46
C PRO A 239 -3.10 16.55 -11.61
N ASP A 240 -2.49 15.39 -11.37
CA ASP A 240 -1.86 14.62 -12.44
C ASP A 240 -2.95 14.41 -13.51
N PRO A 241 -2.81 14.99 -14.71
CA PRO A 241 -3.90 15.08 -15.68
C PRO A 241 -4.45 13.67 -15.94
N GLU A 242 -5.76 13.50 -15.68
CA GLU A 242 -6.56 12.27 -15.75
C GLU A 242 -5.81 11.03 -16.29
N GLN A 243 -5.00 10.38 -15.44
CA GLN A 243 -4.35 9.14 -15.82
C GLN A 243 -5.41 8.05 -16.02
N LYS A 244 -5.65 7.69 -17.28
CA LYS A 244 -6.64 6.68 -17.67
C LYS A 244 -5.92 5.40 -18.03
N ILE A 245 -6.25 4.34 -17.30
CA ILE A 245 -5.65 3.01 -17.45
C ILE A 245 -6.61 2.14 -18.27
N LEU A 246 -6.10 1.50 -19.32
CA LEU A 246 -6.82 0.55 -20.16
C LEU A 246 -6.24 -0.85 -20.02
N ILE A 247 -7.02 -1.79 -19.52
CA ILE A 247 -6.67 -3.19 -19.40
C ILE A 247 -7.19 -3.94 -20.62
N CYS A 248 -6.28 -4.45 -21.45
CA CYS A 248 -6.62 -5.23 -22.63
C CYS A 248 -6.78 -6.71 -22.24
N LEU A 249 -8.02 -7.20 -22.24
CA LEU A 249 -8.38 -8.56 -21.85
C LEU A 249 -8.49 -9.44 -23.08
N SER A 250 -7.64 -10.46 -23.19
CA SER A 250 -7.67 -11.41 -24.32
C SER A 250 -8.23 -12.77 -23.93
N THR A 251 -7.89 -13.29 -22.74
CA THR A 251 -8.29 -14.62 -22.29
C THR A 251 -8.88 -14.59 -20.87
N PRO A 252 -9.87 -15.45 -20.57
CA PRO A 252 -10.46 -15.52 -19.23
C PRO A 252 -9.48 -15.99 -18.14
N GLU A 253 -8.50 -16.83 -18.50
CA GLU A 253 -7.55 -17.45 -17.56
C GLU A 253 -6.74 -16.41 -16.78
N ASN A 254 -6.28 -15.35 -17.47
CA ASN A 254 -5.39 -14.33 -16.89
C ASN A 254 -6.14 -13.06 -16.47
N MET A 255 -7.46 -13.02 -16.65
CA MET A 255 -8.25 -11.81 -16.46
C MET A 255 -8.16 -11.30 -15.01
N GLY A 256 -8.28 -12.19 -14.02
CA GLY A 256 -8.30 -11.81 -12.61
C GLY A 256 -7.03 -11.06 -12.19
N GLU A 257 -5.87 -11.68 -12.40
CA GLU A 257 -4.56 -11.10 -12.07
C GLU A 257 -4.23 -9.84 -12.88
N LEU A 258 -4.68 -9.76 -14.14
CA LEU A 258 -4.45 -8.58 -14.96
C LEU A 258 -5.33 -7.40 -14.54
N VAL A 259 -6.57 -7.67 -14.12
CA VAL A 259 -7.46 -6.68 -13.51
C VAL A 259 -6.85 -6.18 -12.21
N ASP A 260 -6.44 -7.07 -11.31
CA ASP A 260 -5.82 -6.68 -10.03
C ASP A 260 -4.54 -5.86 -10.24
N PHE A 261 -3.68 -6.25 -11.19
CA PHE A 261 -2.51 -5.47 -11.57
C PHE A 261 -2.87 -4.07 -12.09
N GLY A 262 -3.86 -3.96 -12.98
CA GLY A 262 -4.30 -2.67 -13.50
C GLY A 262 -4.93 -1.76 -12.44
N LEU A 263 -5.62 -2.34 -11.45
CA LEU A 263 -6.16 -1.61 -10.30
C LEU A 263 -5.04 -1.13 -9.36
N LEU A 264 -3.95 -1.90 -9.20
CA LEU A 264 -2.78 -1.50 -8.39
C LEU A 264 -1.94 -0.39 -9.04
N LEU A 265 -2.01 -0.21 -10.37
CA LEU A 265 -1.37 0.92 -11.06
C LEU A 265 -2.06 2.27 -10.81
N LYS A 266 -3.29 2.23 -10.30
CA LYS A 266 -4.07 3.42 -9.98
C LYS A 266 -3.64 3.97 -8.61
N PRO A 267 -3.40 5.29 -8.47
CA PRO A 267 -3.17 5.90 -7.17
C PRO A 267 -4.41 5.75 -6.27
N LYS A 268 -4.21 5.45 -4.98
CA LYS A 268 -5.29 5.20 -4.00
C LYS A 268 -6.37 6.28 -3.94
N LYS A 269 -5.99 7.56 -4.08
CA LYS A 269 -6.91 8.71 -4.00
C LYS A 269 -7.58 9.06 -5.34
N SER A 270 -7.26 8.36 -6.43
CA SER A 270 -7.81 8.68 -7.74
C SER A 270 -9.26 8.19 -7.85
N ALA A 271 -10.17 9.08 -8.26
CA ALA A 271 -11.54 8.71 -8.63
C ALA A 271 -11.64 8.24 -10.09
N THR A 272 -10.56 8.32 -10.87
CA THR A 272 -10.57 7.99 -12.30
C THR A 272 -10.92 6.50 -12.50
N PRO A 273 -11.89 6.19 -13.38
CA PRO A 273 -12.24 4.81 -13.65
C PRO A 273 -11.12 4.10 -14.43
N VAL A 274 -11.02 2.78 -14.23
CA VAL A 274 -10.17 1.91 -15.05
C VAL A 274 -11.01 1.34 -16.18
N TYR A 275 -10.47 1.26 -17.38
CA TYR A 275 -11.19 0.73 -18.54
C TYR A 275 -10.74 -0.70 -18.79
N ALA A 276 -11.67 -1.60 -19.09
CA ALA A 276 -11.34 -2.95 -19.55
C ALA A 276 -11.82 -3.13 -20.99
N LEU A 277 -10.91 -3.43 -21.91
CA LEU A 277 -11.22 -3.60 -23.32
C LEU A 277 -11.12 -5.06 -23.72
N HIS A 278 -12.16 -5.54 -24.38
CA HIS A 278 -12.09 -6.74 -25.20
C HIS A 278 -12.45 -6.39 -26.65
N VAL A 279 -11.60 -6.80 -27.60
CA VAL A 279 -11.86 -6.62 -29.03
C VAL A 279 -12.20 -7.97 -29.62
N VAL A 280 -13.39 -8.08 -30.20
CA VAL A 280 -13.85 -9.26 -30.95
C VAL A 280 -13.46 -9.04 -32.40
N SER A 281 -12.64 -9.94 -32.94
CA SER A 281 -12.32 -9.92 -34.37
C SER A 281 -13.47 -10.51 -35.20
N ASP A 282 -13.52 -10.19 -36.49
CA ASP A 282 -14.54 -10.74 -37.39
C ASP A 282 -14.48 -12.28 -37.42
N GLU A 283 -13.28 -12.87 -37.33
CA GLU A 283 -13.06 -14.33 -37.23
C GLU A 283 -13.65 -14.94 -35.94
N ASP A 284 -13.61 -14.20 -34.82
CA ASP A 284 -14.18 -14.65 -33.55
C ASP A 284 -15.71 -14.53 -33.52
N SER A 285 -16.25 -13.57 -34.27
CA SER A 285 -17.66 -13.21 -34.25
C SER A 285 -18.58 -14.29 -34.82
N GLU A 286 -18.07 -15.11 -35.74
CA GLU A 286 -18.78 -16.26 -36.32
C GLU A 286 -18.97 -17.43 -35.33
N ASN A 287 -18.16 -17.48 -34.26
CA ASN A 287 -18.11 -18.60 -33.31
C ASN A 287 -18.90 -18.39 -32.00
N GLY A 288 -19.75 -17.35 -31.90
CA GLY A 288 -20.50 -17.06 -30.67
C GLY A 288 -19.64 -16.51 -29.52
N ALA A 289 -18.41 -16.05 -29.82
CA ALA A 289 -17.42 -15.53 -28.87
C ALA A 289 -17.91 -14.29 -28.09
N GLN A 290 -18.91 -13.58 -28.60
CA GLN A 290 -19.46 -12.37 -27.98
C GLN A 290 -20.05 -12.64 -26.59
N SER A 291 -20.66 -13.81 -26.38
CA SER A 291 -21.25 -14.17 -25.09
C SER A 291 -20.16 -14.41 -24.03
N GLY A 292 -19.04 -15.04 -24.41
CA GLY A 292 -17.87 -15.23 -23.58
C GLY A 292 -17.18 -13.91 -23.23
N ALA A 293 -17.02 -13.03 -24.23
CA ALA A 293 -16.47 -11.68 -24.06
C ALA A 293 -17.25 -10.85 -23.03
N ARG A 294 -18.59 -10.83 -23.14
CA ARG A 294 -19.45 -10.12 -22.18
C ARG A 294 -19.33 -10.69 -20.77
N ARG A 295 -19.36 -12.02 -20.62
CA ARG A 295 -19.17 -12.67 -19.32
C ARG A 295 -17.81 -12.33 -18.70
N MET A 296 -16.75 -12.29 -19.50
CA MET A 296 -15.41 -11.92 -19.03
C MET A 296 -15.36 -10.46 -18.55
N LEU A 297 -15.96 -9.54 -19.32
CA LEU A 297 -16.08 -8.13 -18.92
C LEU A 297 -16.93 -7.97 -17.65
N ASP A 298 -18.07 -8.64 -17.55
CA ASP A 298 -18.95 -8.60 -16.36
C ASP A 298 -18.21 -9.13 -15.11
N ASN A 299 -17.44 -10.21 -15.26
CA ASN A 299 -16.62 -10.74 -14.17
C ASN A 299 -15.50 -9.77 -13.78
N SER A 300 -14.92 -9.04 -14.74
CA SER A 300 -13.92 -7.99 -14.48
C SER A 300 -14.53 -6.83 -13.68
N VAL A 301 -15.73 -6.39 -14.05
CA VAL A 301 -16.49 -5.36 -13.32
C VAL A 301 -16.80 -5.82 -11.90
N LYS A 302 -17.27 -7.06 -11.72
CA LYS A 302 -17.53 -7.63 -10.39
C LYS A 302 -16.26 -7.67 -9.53
N ARG A 303 -15.11 -8.06 -10.11
CA ARG A 303 -13.83 -8.11 -9.38
C ARG A 303 -13.39 -6.71 -8.95
N ALA A 304 -13.47 -5.72 -9.84
CA ALA A 304 -13.15 -4.33 -9.49
C ALA A 304 -14.10 -3.75 -8.44
N SER A 305 -15.41 -4.01 -8.56
CA SER A 305 -16.41 -3.55 -7.59
C SER A 305 -16.20 -4.14 -6.19
N ALA A 306 -15.64 -5.36 -6.08
CA ALA A 306 -15.28 -5.94 -4.79
C ALA A 306 -14.18 -5.15 -4.05
N THR A 307 -13.49 -4.26 -4.75
CA THR A 307 -12.41 -3.39 -4.25
C THR A 307 -12.80 -1.91 -4.23
N GLU A 308 -14.11 -1.62 -4.37
CA GLU A 308 -14.65 -0.26 -4.48
C GLU A 308 -14.08 0.56 -5.66
N ASN A 309 -13.51 -0.13 -6.67
CA ASN A 309 -13.01 0.50 -7.88
C ASN A 309 -14.04 0.45 -9.00
N THR A 310 -14.21 1.58 -9.68
CA THR A 310 -15.02 1.67 -10.89
C THR A 310 -14.23 1.16 -12.09
N LEU A 311 -14.75 0.10 -12.72
CA LEU A 311 -14.23 -0.43 -13.97
C LEU A 311 -15.28 -0.29 -15.08
N ILE A 312 -14.90 0.37 -16.19
CA ILE A 312 -15.77 0.59 -17.35
C ILE A 312 -15.47 -0.49 -18.40
N PRO A 313 -16.41 -1.40 -18.69
CA PRO A 313 -16.21 -2.41 -19.72
C PRO A 313 -16.42 -1.81 -21.12
N LEU A 314 -15.47 -2.08 -22.01
CA LEU A 314 -15.48 -1.70 -23.42
C LEU A 314 -15.45 -2.98 -24.27
N LEU A 315 -16.52 -3.21 -25.02
CA LEU A 315 -16.58 -4.27 -26.02
C LEU A 315 -16.52 -3.62 -27.40
N ARG A 316 -15.48 -3.94 -28.19
CA ARG A 316 -15.29 -3.41 -29.54
C ARG A 316 -15.29 -4.53 -30.56
N HIS A 317 -15.84 -4.24 -31.73
CA HIS A 317 -15.72 -5.08 -32.92
C HIS A 317 -14.78 -4.38 -33.90
N ASP A 318 -13.77 -5.09 -34.37
CA ASP A 318 -12.81 -4.55 -35.32
C ASP A 318 -12.18 -5.70 -36.13
N ALA A 319 -11.93 -5.49 -37.42
CA ALA A 319 -11.28 -6.47 -38.28
C ALA A 319 -9.87 -6.84 -37.77
N ASN A 320 -9.20 -5.93 -37.06
CA ASN A 320 -7.91 -6.21 -36.43
C ASN A 320 -7.92 -5.79 -34.96
N VAL A 321 -7.65 -6.74 -34.06
CA VAL A 321 -7.55 -6.51 -32.61
C VAL A 321 -6.63 -5.33 -32.28
N SER A 322 -5.48 -5.20 -32.96
CA SER A 322 -4.51 -4.13 -32.74
C SER A 322 -5.10 -2.75 -33.09
N ASN A 323 -5.88 -2.65 -34.17
CA ASN A 323 -6.55 -1.41 -34.57
C ASN A 323 -7.61 -1.03 -33.54
N GLY A 324 -8.44 -1.99 -33.14
CA GLY A 324 -9.47 -1.78 -32.12
C GLY A 324 -8.87 -1.24 -30.81
N ILE A 325 -7.72 -1.77 -30.39
CA ILE A 325 -7.00 -1.27 -29.20
C ILE A 325 -6.50 0.16 -29.41
N ILE A 326 -5.81 0.45 -30.53
CA ILE A 326 -5.25 1.80 -30.80
C ILE A 326 -6.38 2.84 -30.89
N TYR A 327 -7.49 2.54 -31.55
CA TYR A 327 -8.60 3.47 -31.68
C TYR A 327 -9.30 3.70 -30.34
N SER A 328 -9.55 2.65 -29.55
CA SER A 328 -10.10 2.81 -28.20
C SER A 328 -9.18 3.61 -27.28
N THR A 329 -7.86 3.44 -27.41
CA THR A 329 -6.86 4.21 -26.65
C THR A 329 -7.00 5.70 -26.92
N ARG A 330 -7.13 6.09 -28.20
CA ARG A 330 -7.29 7.49 -28.61
C ARG A 330 -8.67 8.05 -28.23
N GLU A 331 -9.72 7.26 -28.43
CA GLU A 331 -11.11 7.65 -28.17
C GLU A 331 -11.34 7.95 -26.68
N GLN A 332 -10.74 7.16 -25.79
CA GLN A 332 -10.91 7.31 -24.34
C GLN A 332 -9.81 8.17 -23.69
N GLY A 333 -8.83 8.66 -24.47
CA GLY A 333 -7.71 9.45 -23.95
C GLY A 333 -6.85 8.68 -22.94
N ILE A 334 -6.55 7.42 -23.23
CA ILE A 334 -5.81 6.51 -22.36
C ILE A 334 -4.32 6.89 -22.31
N THR A 335 -3.73 6.90 -21.12
CA THR A 335 -2.31 7.21 -20.85
C THR A 335 -1.47 5.97 -20.53
N ASP A 336 -2.10 4.93 -19.99
CA ASP A 336 -1.48 3.69 -19.54
C ASP A 336 -2.24 2.50 -20.14
N LEU A 337 -1.58 1.67 -20.96
CA LEU A 337 -2.14 0.42 -21.47
C LEU A 337 -1.54 -0.78 -20.76
N VAL A 338 -2.37 -1.74 -20.37
CA VAL A 338 -1.98 -2.96 -19.67
C VAL A 338 -2.33 -4.17 -20.53
N PHE A 339 -1.35 -5.02 -20.79
CA PHE A 339 -1.49 -6.28 -21.53
C PHE A 339 -1.02 -7.46 -20.70
N GLY A 340 -1.71 -8.59 -20.87
CA GLY A 340 -1.19 -9.88 -20.44
C GLY A 340 -0.15 -10.42 -21.45
N MET A 341 0.96 -10.93 -20.94
CA MET A 341 1.94 -11.68 -21.73
C MET A 341 1.45 -13.12 -21.95
N HIS A 342 1.80 -13.74 -23.07
CA HIS A 342 1.45 -15.14 -23.32
C HIS A 342 2.28 -16.08 -22.41
N GLN A 343 1.59 -17.01 -21.71
CA GLN A 343 2.23 -17.94 -20.77
C GLN A 343 2.95 -19.12 -21.46
N HIS A 344 2.49 -19.53 -22.65
CA HIS A 344 3.01 -20.68 -23.41
C HIS A 344 3.55 -20.29 -24.78
N ALA A 345 4.41 -19.28 -24.83
CA ALA A 345 4.95 -18.74 -26.07
C ALA A 345 6.40 -19.18 -26.33
N SER A 346 6.70 -19.51 -27.59
CA SER A 346 8.04 -19.66 -28.12
C SER A 346 8.74 -18.29 -28.23
N ASP A 347 10.06 -18.28 -28.42
CA ASP A 347 10.96 -17.10 -28.47
C ASP A 347 10.43 -15.90 -29.28
N LYS A 348 9.63 -16.15 -30.32
CA LYS A 348 9.09 -15.11 -31.23
C LYS A 348 7.69 -14.62 -30.86
N THR A 349 6.97 -15.30 -29.96
CA THR A 349 5.54 -15.05 -29.69
C THR A 349 5.25 -14.56 -28.29
N ILE A 350 6.25 -14.36 -27.43
CA ILE A 350 6.03 -13.98 -26.03
C ILE A 350 5.27 -12.66 -25.85
N LEU A 351 5.52 -11.69 -26.73
CA LEU A 351 4.72 -10.46 -26.84
C LEU A 351 3.52 -10.62 -27.81
N GLY A 352 3.59 -11.57 -28.75
CA GLY A 352 2.59 -11.74 -29.80
C GLY A 352 2.58 -10.60 -30.83
N ASN A 353 1.90 -10.83 -31.96
CA ASN A 353 1.83 -9.86 -33.05
C ASN A 353 0.99 -8.63 -32.68
N THR A 354 -0.05 -8.81 -31.87
CA THR A 354 -0.94 -7.73 -31.44
C THR A 354 -0.20 -6.67 -30.63
N ILE A 355 0.54 -7.07 -29.58
CA ILE A 355 1.31 -6.12 -28.75
C ILE A 355 2.40 -5.47 -29.59
N ALA A 356 3.11 -6.22 -30.43
CA ALA A 356 4.13 -5.67 -31.32
C ALA A 356 3.56 -4.60 -32.28
N ASN A 357 2.36 -4.82 -32.83
CA ASN A 357 1.69 -3.86 -33.70
C ASN A 357 1.19 -2.62 -32.93
N VAL A 358 0.66 -2.80 -31.71
CA VAL A 358 0.28 -1.69 -30.84
C VAL A 358 1.50 -0.85 -30.49
N LEU A 359 2.61 -1.46 -30.06
CA LEU A 359 3.84 -0.75 -29.70
C LEU A 359 4.42 0.09 -30.84
N ARG A 360 4.25 -0.34 -32.10
CA ARG A 360 4.71 0.41 -33.29
C ARG A 360 3.89 1.66 -33.59
N ARG A 361 2.62 1.71 -33.17
CA ARG A 361 1.65 2.76 -33.57
C ARG A 361 1.05 3.52 -32.38
N ASN A 362 1.42 3.14 -31.16
CA ASN A 362 0.99 3.78 -29.93
C ASN A 362 2.21 4.28 -29.14
N TYR A 363 2.17 5.55 -28.75
CA TYR A 363 3.25 6.24 -28.07
C TYR A 363 3.00 6.43 -26.57
N GLU A 364 1.84 6.02 -26.06
CA GLU A 364 1.51 6.04 -24.62
C GLU A 364 2.25 4.96 -23.83
N THR A 365 2.19 5.01 -22.50
CA THR A 365 2.90 4.03 -21.66
C THR A 365 2.24 2.65 -21.79
N VAL A 366 3.03 1.61 -22.04
CA VAL A 366 2.53 0.23 -22.18
C VAL A 366 3.20 -0.68 -21.16
N TYR A 367 2.39 -1.40 -20.38
CA TYR A 367 2.80 -2.44 -19.45
C TYR A 367 2.43 -3.80 -20.03
N VAL A 368 3.40 -4.70 -20.11
CA VAL A 368 3.18 -6.10 -20.50
C VAL A 368 3.53 -6.97 -19.31
N TYR A 369 2.50 -7.56 -18.69
CA TYR A 369 2.61 -8.27 -17.43
C TYR A 369 2.41 -9.77 -17.61
N ARG A 370 3.31 -10.55 -17.03
CA ARG A 370 3.18 -12.00 -16.85
C ARG A 370 3.23 -12.33 -15.37
N HIS A 371 2.19 -12.96 -14.86
CA HIS A 371 2.19 -13.49 -13.50
C HIS A 371 2.56 -14.98 -13.53
N VAL A 372 3.40 -15.41 -12.58
CA VAL A 372 3.57 -16.83 -12.22
C VAL A 372 2.96 -17.10 -10.84
N GLN A 373 2.81 -16.04 -10.05
CA GLN A 373 2.18 -16.05 -8.73
C GLN A 373 1.52 -14.69 -8.49
N PRO A 374 0.55 -14.61 -7.57
CA PRO A 374 -0.12 -13.36 -7.22
C PRO A 374 0.87 -12.29 -6.74
N LEU A 375 0.62 -11.02 -7.11
CA LEU A 375 1.57 -9.93 -6.88
C LEU A 375 1.88 -9.70 -5.39
N ASN A 376 0.89 -9.88 -4.52
CA ASN A 376 1.01 -9.78 -3.06
C ASN A 376 1.89 -10.86 -2.40
N THR A 377 2.30 -11.89 -3.16
CA THR A 377 3.20 -12.94 -2.65
C THR A 377 4.67 -12.66 -2.94
N LEU A 378 4.95 -11.69 -3.83
CA LEU A 378 6.28 -11.26 -4.23
C LEU A 378 6.93 -10.45 -3.09
N LYS A 379 8.27 -10.43 -3.04
CA LYS A 379 9.02 -9.72 -1.98
C LYS A 379 9.74 -8.47 -2.47
N GLN A 380 10.21 -8.53 -3.70
CA GLN A 380 11.13 -7.55 -4.25
C GLN A 380 10.87 -7.38 -5.74
N MET A 381 11.02 -6.16 -6.21
CA MET A 381 10.99 -5.79 -7.62
C MET A 381 12.43 -5.54 -8.07
N VAL A 382 12.91 -6.34 -9.02
CA VAL A 382 14.23 -6.18 -9.63
C VAL A 382 14.04 -5.43 -10.94
N LEU A 383 14.43 -4.16 -10.98
CA LEU A 383 14.26 -3.28 -12.14
C LEU A 383 15.53 -3.23 -12.98
N ALA A 384 15.45 -3.53 -14.28
CA ALA A 384 16.50 -3.25 -15.25
C ALA A 384 16.07 -2.06 -16.13
N VAL A 385 16.86 -0.98 -16.14
CA VAL A 385 16.55 0.26 -16.87
C VAL A 385 17.52 0.46 -18.02
N THR A 386 17.01 0.81 -19.20
CA THR A 386 17.84 1.08 -20.37
C THR A 386 18.68 2.34 -20.18
N PRO A 387 19.88 2.42 -20.81
CA PRO A 387 20.66 3.64 -20.77
C PRO A 387 19.89 4.79 -21.43
N LYS A 388 20.09 6.01 -20.95
CA LYS A 388 19.43 7.23 -21.46
C LYS A 388 17.92 7.26 -21.26
N ALA A 389 17.36 6.41 -20.41
CA ALA A 389 15.93 6.43 -20.09
C ALA A 389 15.48 7.77 -19.48
N GLU A 390 16.40 8.49 -18.82
CA GLU A 390 16.18 9.84 -18.27
C GLU A 390 15.86 10.90 -19.32
N LEU A 391 16.18 10.65 -20.60
CA LEU A 391 15.92 11.56 -21.71
C LEU A 391 14.53 11.34 -22.35
N GLU A 392 13.80 10.31 -21.91
CA GLU A 392 12.47 10.00 -22.45
C GLU A 392 11.38 10.81 -21.71
N PRO A 393 10.37 11.34 -22.43
CA PRO A 393 9.28 12.13 -21.80
C PRO A 393 8.53 11.37 -20.70
N GLY A 394 8.37 10.05 -20.87
CA GLY A 394 7.68 9.20 -19.92
C GLY A 394 8.48 8.88 -18.65
N PHE A 395 9.71 9.39 -18.48
CA PHE A 395 10.63 8.97 -17.41
C PHE A 395 10.05 9.13 -16.00
N SER A 396 9.57 10.32 -15.67
CA SER A 396 8.99 10.61 -14.36
C SER A 396 7.69 9.82 -14.11
N HIS A 397 6.90 9.62 -15.17
CA HIS A 397 5.62 8.93 -15.13
C HIS A 397 5.78 7.45 -14.77
N TRP A 398 6.60 6.69 -15.51
CA TRP A 398 6.76 5.27 -15.21
C TRP A 398 7.44 5.06 -13.85
N PHE A 399 8.37 5.95 -13.45
CA PHE A 399 9.04 5.84 -12.15
C PHE A 399 8.03 5.99 -11.00
N LYS A 400 7.16 7.00 -11.05
CA LYS A 400 6.07 7.17 -10.08
C LYS A 400 5.17 5.93 -10.02
N LYS A 401 4.82 5.36 -11.17
CA LYS A 401 3.97 4.16 -11.27
C LYS A 401 4.63 2.92 -10.67
N VAL A 402 5.92 2.72 -10.94
CA VAL A 402 6.73 1.64 -10.35
C VAL A 402 6.81 1.77 -8.84
N VAL A 403 7.05 2.98 -8.33
CA VAL A 403 7.10 3.22 -6.88
C VAL A 403 5.72 3.03 -6.23
N ASN A 404 4.65 3.48 -6.87
CA ASN A 404 3.29 3.26 -6.40
C ASN A 404 2.94 1.76 -6.35
N LEU A 405 3.23 1.03 -7.43
CA LEU A 405 3.01 -0.42 -7.53
C LEU A 405 3.78 -1.17 -6.44
N ALA A 406 5.05 -0.82 -6.22
CA ALA A 406 5.86 -1.43 -5.17
C ALA A 406 5.32 -1.11 -3.76
N ARG A 407 4.82 0.11 -3.53
CA ARG A 407 4.20 0.50 -2.25
C ARG A 407 2.93 -0.29 -1.97
N GLU A 408 1.99 -0.29 -2.91
CA GLU A 408 0.71 -1.00 -2.77
C GLU A 408 0.89 -2.52 -2.73
N GLY A 409 1.93 -3.03 -3.40
CA GLY A 409 2.31 -4.45 -3.38
C GLY A 409 3.21 -4.88 -2.21
N GLY A 410 3.63 -3.96 -1.33
CA GLY A 410 4.55 -4.28 -0.22
C GLY A 410 5.96 -4.74 -0.65
N LEU A 411 6.43 -4.31 -1.83
CA LEU A 411 7.68 -4.73 -2.44
C LEU A 411 8.82 -3.75 -2.14
N SER A 412 10.01 -4.29 -1.85
CA SER A 412 11.27 -3.52 -1.96
C SER A 412 11.69 -3.40 -3.42
N ILE A 413 12.49 -2.39 -3.78
CA ILE A 413 12.97 -2.18 -5.16
C ILE A 413 14.50 -2.24 -5.22
N VAL A 414 15.02 -2.97 -6.22
CA VAL A 414 16.44 -2.94 -6.60
C VAL A 414 16.52 -2.48 -8.05
N MET A 415 17.03 -1.28 -8.29
CA MET A 415 17.15 -0.70 -9.63
C MET A 415 18.57 -0.86 -10.18
N TYR A 416 18.66 -1.45 -11.36
CA TYR A 416 19.87 -1.62 -12.15
C TYR A 416 19.83 -0.64 -13.33
N ALA A 417 20.67 0.40 -13.28
CA ALA A 417 20.68 1.46 -14.28
C ALA A 417 22.09 2.05 -14.50
N ASN A 418 22.24 2.83 -15.58
CA ASN A 418 23.46 3.59 -15.84
C ASN A 418 23.64 4.67 -14.76
N ALA A 419 24.86 5.15 -14.54
CA ALA A 419 25.18 6.21 -13.57
C ALA A 419 24.36 7.50 -13.79
N ALA A 420 24.19 7.94 -15.04
CA ALA A 420 23.40 9.14 -15.37
C ALA A 420 21.93 8.95 -14.99
N THR A 421 21.30 7.87 -15.47
CA THR A 421 19.93 7.49 -15.12
C THR A 421 19.74 7.33 -13.61
N THR A 422 20.72 6.75 -12.90
CA THR A 422 20.68 6.57 -11.44
C THR A 422 20.67 7.89 -10.69
N ALA A 423 21.42 8.90 -11.17
CA ALA A 423 21.42 10.22 -10.56
C ALA A 423 20.04 10.88 -10.67
N GLU A 424 19.41 10.79 -11.85
CA GLU A 424 18.06 11.33 -12.08
C GLU A 424 16.98 10.57 -11.32
N LEU A 425 17.07 9.24 -11.22
CA LEU A 425 16.16 8.45 -10.39
C LEU A 425 16.23 8.86 -8.91
N LYS A 426 17.44 9.07 -8.38
CA LYS A 426 17.62 9.57 -7.01
C LYS A 426 17.08 10.98 -6.83
N HIS A 427 17.22 11.83 -7.84
CA HIS A 427 16.64 13.16 -7.83
C HIS A 427 15.10 13.08 -7.77
N LEU A 428 14.46 12.30 -8.65
CA LEU A 428 13.01 12.06 -8.61
C LEU A 428 12.54 11.47 -7.28
N GLN A 429 13.33 10.53 -6.74
CA GLN A 429 13.07 9.90 -5.45
C GLN A 429 12.98 10.93 -4.30
N SER A 430 13.79 11.99 -4.34
CA SER A 430 13.82 12.99 -3.27
C SER A 430 12.51 13.79 -3.12
N PHE A 431 11.68 13.82 -4.16
CA PHE A 431 10.37 14.47 -4.15
C PHE A 431 9.23 13.54 -3.67
N LEU A 432 9.51 12.26 -3.45
CA LEU A 432 8.51 11.29 -2.99
C LEU A 432 8.51 11.25 -1.45
N LYS A 433 7.41 11.72 -0.83
CA LYS A 433 7.22 11.74 0.63
C LYS A 433 7.24 10.32 1.24
N GLU A 434 6.59 9.38 0.57
CA GLU A 434 6.48 7.98 0.99
C GLU A 434 7.05 7.07 -0.09
N GLN A 435 7.91 6.13 0.31
CA GLN A 435 8.60 5.26 -0.61
C GLN A 435 8.94 3.92 0.02
N PRO A 436 8.90 2.83 -0.77
CA PRO A 436 9.46 1.55 -0.36
C PRO A 436 10.99 1.67 -0.21
N GLU A 437 11.62 0.63 0.34
CA GLU A 437 13.07 0.52 0.35
C GLU A 437 13.60 0.39 -1.09
N ILE A 438 14.33 1.40 -1.58
CA ILE A 438 14.93 1.42 -2.93
C ILE A 438 16.45 1.35 -2.83
N SER A 439 17.04 0.38 -3.50
CA SER A 439 18.49 0.25 -3.67
C SER A 439 18.89 0.40 -5.13
N TYR A 440 20.05 1.00 -5.38
CA TYR A 440 20.56 1.24 -6.73
C TYR A 440 21.84 0.46 -6.98
N LYS A 441 21.93 -0.17 -8.13
CA LYS A 441 23.09 -0.91 -8.62
C LYS A 441 23.43 -0.44 -10.03
N HIS A 442 24.73 -0.40 -10.32
CA HIS A 442 25.19 -0.01 -11.64
C HIS A 442 24.95 -1.14 -12.65
N PHE A 443 24.33 -0.81 -13.78
CA PHE A 443 24.19 -1.70 -14.93
C PHE A 443 24.17 -0.86 -16.21
N SER A 444 25.10 -1.14 -17.11
CA SER A 444 25.26 -0.40 -18.37
C SER A 444 25.34 -1.32 -19.58
N ASN A 445 25.90 -2.52 -19.42
CA ASN A 445 26.10 -3.46 -20.51
C ASN A 445 24.88 -4.39 -20.70
N TRP A 446 24.01 -4.04 -21.64
CA TRP A 446 22.83 -4.83 -22.00
C TRP A 446 23.16 -6.10 -22.81
N ASP A 447 24.38 -6.27 -23.32
CA ASP A 447 24.78 -7.52 -23.95
C ASP A 447 24.98 -8.64 -22.91
N ASP A 448 25.27 -8.28 -21.65
CA ASP A 448 25.37 -9.19 -20.51
C ASP A 448 24.05 -9.30 -19.72
N PHE A 449 22.91 -9.20 -20.41
CA PHE A 449 21.58 -9.27 -19.78
C PHE A 449 21.36 -10.58 -18.98
N LEU A 450 22.07 -11.64 -19.31
CA LEU A 450 21.96 -12.92 -18.60
C LEU A 450 22.49 -12.87 -17.16
N VAL A 451 23.23 -11.82 -16.75
CA VAL A 451 23.60 -11.60 -15.34
C VAL A 451 22.37 -11.64 -14.41
N PHE A 452 21.21 -11.22 -14.90
CA PHE A 452 19.96 -11.23 -14.13
C PHE A 452 19.48 -12.64 -13.76
N THR A 453 19.92 -13.69 -14.44
CA THR A 453 19.58 -15.08 -14.08
C THR A 453 20.15 -15.49 -12.72
N GLY A 454 21.27 -14.90 -12.29
CA GLY A 454 21.86 -15.10 -10.97
C GLY A 454 21.34 -14.14 -9.89
N VAL A 455 20.59 -13.11 -10.29
CA VAL A 455 20.11 -12.04 -9.40
C VAL A 455 18.63 -12.22 -9.05
N VAL A 456 17.80 -12.49 -10.06
CA VAL A 456 16.35 -12.60 -9.93
C VAL A 456 16.00 -13.93 -9.27
N LYS A 457 15.27 -13.88 -8.17
CA LYS A 457 14.78 -15.07 -7.46
C LYS A 457 13.32 -15.36 -7.83
N GLN A 458 12.87 -16.56 -7.53
CA GLN A 458 11.51 -17.04 -7.84
C GLN A 458 10.38 -16.18 -7.24
N ASN A 459 10.62 -15.47 -6.12
CA ASN A 459 9.63 -14.61 -5.47
C ASN A 459 9.81 -13.12 -5.80
N ASP A 460 10.56 -12.81 -6.85
CA ASP A 460 10.81 -11.43 -7.28
C ASP A 460 9.98 -11.12 -8.52
N LEU A 461 9.57 -9.86 -8.65
CA LEU A 461 9.01 -9.32 -9.88
C LEU A 461 10.17 -8.79 -10.73
N PHE A 462 10.47 -9.44 -11.85
CA PHE A 462 11.49 -8.93 -12.77
C PHE A 462 10.87 -7.88 -13.68
N THR A 463 11.29 -6.63 -13.52
CA THR A 463 10.75 -5.52 -14.29
C THR A 463 11.80 -4.96 -15.23
N ILE A 464 11.45 -4.78 -16.49
CA ILE A 464 12.33 -4.22 -17.51
C ILE A 464 11.71 -2.94 -18.05
N VAL A 465 12.38 -1.81 -17.85
CA VAL A 465 12.04 -0.56 -18.52
C VAL A 465 12.76 -0.56 -19.85
N SER A 466 12.01 -0.84 -20.91
CA SER A 466 12.47 -1.00 -22.29
C SER A 466 12.16 0.28 -23.10
N SER A 467 12.62 0.32 -24.35
CA SER A 467 12.35 1.42 -25.28
C SER A 467 11.91 0.87 -26.64
N ARG A 468 11.09 1.63 -27.38
CA ARG A 468 10.71 1.26 -28.74
C ARG A 468 11.89 1.43 -29.69
N LYS A 469 11.91 0.66 -30.79
CA LYS A 469 12.90 0.83 -31.85
C LYS A 469 12.91 2.30 -32.33
N SER A 470 14.09 2.79 -32.70
CA SER A 470 14.31 4.17 -33.19
C SER A 470 14.19 5.30 -32.16
N HIS A 471 14.12 5.01 -30.86
CA HIS A 471 14.12 6.03 -29.81
C HIS A 471 15.48 6.12 -29.07
N ILE A 472 15.68 7.21 -28.33
CA ILE A 472 16.98 7.59 -27.76
C ILE A 472 17.49 6.57 -26.74
N SER A 473 16.59 5.98 -25.95
CA SER A 473 16.91 4.95 -24.95
C SER A 473 16.88 3.51 -25.50
N TYR A 474 16.74 3.32 -26.82
CA TYR A 474 16.79 2.00 -27.44
C TYR A 474 18.22 1.45 -27.49
N HIS A 475 18.38 0.19 -27.10
CA HIS A 475 19.65 -0.52 -27.11
C HIS A 475 19.53 -1.80 -27.95
N ALA A 476 20.55 -2.11 -28.76
CA ALA A 476 20.54 -3.27 -29.67
C ALA A 476 20.30 -4.61 -28.95
N GLY A 477 20.89 -4.78 -27.75
CA GLY A 477 20.67 -5.96 -26.89
C GLY A 477 19.20 -6.25 -26.55
N GLN A 478 18.29 -5.25 -26.62
CA GLN A 478 16.86 -5.44 -26.41
C GLN A 478 16.19 -6.28 -27.51
N GLU A 479 16.81 -6.44 -28.68
CA GLU A 479 16.29 -7.31 -29.74
C GLU A 479 16.22 -8.79 -29.31
N LYS A 480 17.13 -9.20 -28.42
CA LYS A 480 17.16 -10.56 -27.84
C LYS A 480 16.30 -10.69 -26.57
N LEU A 481 15.69 -9.61 -26.09
CA LEU A 481 14.90 -9.62 -24.85
C LEU A 481 13.76 -10.65 -24.90
N PRO A 482 12.92 -10.74 -25.96
CA PRO A 482 11.88 -11.77 -26.04
C PRO A 482 12.41 -13.20 -25.86
N TYR A 483 13.55 -13.51 -26.50
CA TYR A 483 14.24 -14.79 -26.39
C TYR A 483 14.71 -15.07 -24.96
N TYR A 484 15.30 -14.07 -24.29
CA TYR A 484 15.76 -14.25 -22.90
C TYR A 484 14.60 -14.48 -21.93
N LEU A 485 13.52 -13.72 -22.05
CA LEU A 485 12.34 -13.83 -21.18
C LEU A 485 11.60 -15.17 -21.36
N ALA A 486 11.60 -15.71 -22.59
CA ALA A 486 11.01 -17.01 -22.89
C ALA A 486 11.84 -18.17 -22.32
N ASN A 487 13.16 -18.16 -22.51
CA ASN A 487 14.00 -19.33 -22.21
C ASN A 487 14.58 -19.35 -20.80
N TYR A 488 14.95 -18.20 -20.24
CA TYR A 488 15.67 -18.16 -18.96
C TYR A 488 14.80 -17.70 -17.80
N PHE A 489 13.72 -16.98 -18.08
CA PHE A 489 12.85 -16.40 -17.05
C PHE A 489 11.43 -16.97 -17.05
N SER A 490 11.15 -18.09 -17.73
CA SER A 490 9.81 -18.68 -17.83
C SER A 490 9.09 -18.90 -16.49
N GLY A 491 9.83 -19.28 -15.44
CA GLY A 491 9.31 -19.47 -14.08
C GLY A 491 9.19 -18.22 -13.20
N HIS A 492 9.38 -17.02 -13.77
CA HIS A 492 9.35 -15.75 -13.02
C HIS A 492 8.18 -14.86 -13.44
N SER A 493 7.64 -14.10 -12.49
CA SER A 493 6.73 -12.98 -12.79
C SER A 493 7.54 -11.86 -13.46
N ILE A 494 7.03 -11.35 -14.59
CA ILE A 494 7.74 -10.38 -15.45
C ILE A 494 6.83 -9.18 -15.72
N LEU A 495 7.41 -7.99 -15.68
CA LEU A 495 6.77 -6.76 -16.13
C LEU A 495 7.69 -6.06 -17.13
N VAL A 496 7.23 -5.84 -18.37
CA VAL A 496 7.95 -5.01 -19.34
C VAL A 496 7.21 -3.69 -19.49
N ILE A 497 7.93 -2.59 -19.28
CA ILE A 497 7.39 -1.23 -19.36
C ILE A 497 7.98 -0.57 -20.61
N TYR A 498 7.12 -0.08 -21.49
CA TYR A 498 7.48 0.80 -22.59
C TYR A 498 6.97 2.21 -22.25
N PRO A 499 7.84 3.13 -21.82
CA PRO A 499 7.46 4.49 -21.42
C PRO A 499 6.73 5.25 -22.52
N ARG A 500 6.04 6.33 -22.15
CA ARG A 500 5.54 7.30 -23.13
C ARG A 500 6.71 7.93 -23.90
N GLN A 501 6.56 8.00 -25.22
CA GLN A 501 7.56 8.55 -26.13
C GLN A 501 6.92 9.57 -27.07
N LEU A 502 7.73 10.37 -27.77
CA LEU A 502 7.21 11.31 -28.77
C LEU A 502 6.97 10.60 -30.10
N GLU A 503 5.95 11.02 -30.82
CA GLU A 503 5.73 10.59 -32.20
C GLU A 503 6.90 11.08 -33.08
N TYR A 504 7.47 10.17 -33.86
CA TYR A 504 8.63 10.45 -34.70
C TYR A 504 8.24 11.49 -35.77
N GLY A 505 8.77 12.71 -35.66
CA GLY A 505 8.42 13.85 -36.54
C GLY A 505 8.19 15.18 -35.82
N LEU A 506 8.07 15.19 -34.49
CA LEU A 506 8.05 16.41 -33.68
C LEU A 506 9.46 16.70 -33.12
N ASN A 507 10.11 17.76 -33.60
CA ASN A 507 11.42 18.20 -33.13
C ASN A 507 11.39 18.58 -31.65
N MET A 508 12.37 18.10 -30.89
CA MET A 508 12.56 18.35 -29.46
C MET A 508 12.77 19.85 -29.13
N GLU A 509 13.19 20.65 -30.12
CA GLU A 509 13.30 22.10 -30.04
C GLU A 509 11.95 22.82 -29.87
N ALA A 510 10.84 22.23 -30.36
CA ALA A 510 9.53 22.87 -30.29
C ALA A 510 8.87 22.81 -28.90
N ILE A 511 9.39 21.99 -27.98
CA ILE A 511 8.86 21.83 -26.62
C ILE A 511 9.67 22.63 -25.60
N GLN A 512 10.97 22.88 -25.84
CA GLN A 512 11.73 23.82 -25.01
C GLN A 512 11.11 25.22 -25.00
N THR A 513 10.40 25.61 -26.07
CA THR A 513 9.65 26.86 -26.15
C THR A 513 8.33 26.88 -25.37
N SER A 514 7.71 25.73 -25.06
CA SER A 514 6.45 25.71 -24.30
C SER A 514 6.67 25.75 -22.80
N ASP A 515 7.69 25.06 -22.27
CA ASP A 515 8.04 25.12 -20.85
C ASP A 515 8.72 26.44 -20.46
N SER A 516 9.48 27.05 -21.38
CA SER A 516 10.04 28.39 -21.15
C SER A 516 8.97 29.48 -21.17
N SER A 517 7.91 29.32 -21.97
CA SER A 517 6.82 30.32 -22.04
C SER A 517 6.06 30.42 -20.71
N LEU A 518 5.93 29.33 -19.95
CA LEU A 518 5.35 29.33 -18.60
C LEU A 518 6.30 29.98 -17.59
N ALA A 519 7.61 29.73 -17.69
CA ALA A 519 8.61 30.40 -16.85
C ALA A 519 8.69 31.91 -17.13
N ASP A 520 8.55 32.33 -18.39
CA ASP A 520 8.55 33.73 -18.79
C ASP A 520 7.24 34.44 -18.40
N THR A 521 6.09 33.77 -18.49
CA THR A 521 4.79 34.34 -18.03
C THR A 521 4.74 34.47 -16.50
N ILE A 522 5.41 33.57 -15.77
CA ILE A 522 5.60 33.68 -14.31
C ILE A 522 6.59 34.81 -13.98
N ASN A 523 7.67 34.98 -14.74
CA ASN A 523 8.61 36.08 -14.53
C ASN A 523 8.02 37.46 -14.87
N GLU A 524 7.22 37.59 -15.93
CA GLU A 524 6.51 38.83 -16.26
C GLU A 524 5.45 39.16 -15.20
N SER A 525 4.67 38.17 -14.74
CA SER A 525 3.66 38.41 -13.70
C SER A 525 4.29 38.76 -12.34
N VAL A 526 5.47 38.21 -12.00
CA VAL A 526 6.26 38.57 -10.81
C VAL A 526 6.92 39.95 -10.93
N GLN A 527 7.39 40.35 -12.12
CA GLN A 527 7.91 41.71 -12.33
C GLN A 527 6.81 42.78 -12.31
N VAL A 528 5.62 42.49 -12.85
CA VAL A 528 4.48 43.41 -12.82
C VAL A 528 3.93 43.57 -11.40
N THR A 529 3.87 42.51 -10.59
CA THR A 529 3.50 42.60 -9.16
C THR A 529 4.59 43.24 -8.29
N GLY A 530 5.87 42.95 -8.54
CA GLY A 530 7.00 43.61 -7.86
C GLY A 530 7.10 45.11 -8.16
N GLY A 531 6.78 45.51 -9.40
CA GLY A 531 6.68 46.92 -9.80
C GLY A 531 5.52 47.65 -9.15
N LEU A 532 4.36 46.99 -8.96
CA LEU A 532 3.21 47.55 -8.25
C LEU A 532 3.48 47.73 -6.75
N PHE A 533 4.11 46.76 -6.09
CA PHE A 533 4.45 46.86 -4.66
C PHE A 533 5.46 47.98 -4.37
N ARG A 534 6.43 48.22 -5.26
CA ARG A 534 7.40 49.31 -5.13
C ARG A 534 6.79 50.69 -5.36
N LYS A 535 5.72 50.78 -6.16
CA LYS A 535 4.97 52.02 -6.42
C LYS A 535 3.99 52.38 -5.28
N ILE A 536 3.52 51.38 -4.53
CA ILE A 536 2.60 51.56 -3.39
C ILE A 536 3.35 51.86 -2.07
N PHE A 537 4.54 51.31 -1.86
CA PHE A 537 5.33 51.52 -0.63
C PHE A 537 6.48 52.55 -0.77
N GLY A 538 6.70 53.12 -1.95
CA GLY A 538 7.83 54.02 -2.25
C GLY A 538 7.59 55.53 -2.09
N ARG A 539 6.48 55.98 -1.49
CA ARG A 539 6.22 57.41 -1.26
C ARG A 539 5.75 57.70 0.17
N LYS A 540 6.71 57.88 1.08
CA LYS A 540 6.66 58.91 2.14
C LYS A 540 8.09 59.38 2.41
N LYS A 541 8.39 60.60 1.93
CA LYS A 541 9.24 61.54 2.65
C LYS A 541 8.32 62.38 3.51
#